data_AF-A0AAW2INA6-F1
#
_entry.id   AF-A0AAW2INA6-F1
#
_cell.length_a   1.000
_cell.length_b   1.000
_cell.length_c   1.000
_cell.angle_alpha   90.00
_cell.angle_beta   90.00
_cell.angle_gamma   90.00
#
_symmetry.space_group_name_H-M   'P 1'
#
loop_
_entity.id
_entity.type
_entity.pdbx_description
1 polymer ?
#
loop_
_entity_poly.entity_id
_entity_poly.type
_entity_poly.pdbx_seq_one_letter_code
_entity_poly.pdbx_strand_id
1 'polypeptide(L)'
;MHMQLVNTDRVILFDRTDFGPSNIFSPNNQCRNDPNDLTLKVDCTAHSVEYDVASNSIRPLNVLTDVWCSSGSAMPDGSLMQTGGFNDGDRNVRVYKPCSDDSCDWQEFDVALRQKRWYATNHILPDGRQIIVGGRGQFSYEFYPKKAGADQSYNLPFLSQTNDPRIENNLYPFVFLNTDGNLFIFANNRAILFDYTNGVVVRNYPTIPGGDPRSYPSSGSAVLLPT
;
A
#
# COMPACT_ATOMS: atom_id res chain seq x y z
N MET A 1 -1.66 -1.88 11.39
CA MET A 1 -2.32 -0.57 11.42
C MET A 1 -1.81 0.35 10.31
N HIS A 2 -2.74 0.96 9.59
CA HIS A 2 -2.52 2.04 8.63
C HIS A 2 -3.36 3.26 9.04
N MET A 3 -2.87 4.45 8.72
CA MET A 3 -3.63 5.70 8.87
C MET A 3 -3.29 6.68 7.75
N GLN A 4 -4.28 7.40 7.25
CA GLN A 4 -4.11 8.40 6.19
C GLN A 4 -5.06 9.58 6.41
N LEU A 5 -4.51 10.78 6.46
CA LEU A 5 -5.29 12.02 6.36
C LEU A 5 -5.75 12.19 4.90
N VAL A 6 -7.05 12.38 4.69
CA VAL A 6 -7.64 12.70 3.38
C VAL A 6 -7.92 14.20 3.28
N ASN A 7 -8.26 14.68 2.07
CA ASN A 7 -8.47 16.10 1.76
C ASN A 7 -9.70 16.75 2.41
N THR A 8 -10.46 16.01 3.22
CA THR A 8 -11.66 16.48 3.93
C THR A 8 -11.42 16.66 5.44
N ASP A 9 -10.17 16.80 5.88
CA ASP A 9 -9.77 16.87 7.30
C ASP A 9 -10.22 15.66 8.14
N ARG A 10 -10.42 14.52 7.47
CA ARG A 10 -10.74 13.23 8.08
C ARG A 10 -9.54 12.29 7.97
N VAL A 11 -9.38 11.42 8.94
CA VAL A 11 -8.34 10.39 8.94
C VAL A 11 -8.99 9.04 8.73
N ILE A 12 -8.52 8.29 7.75
CA ILE A 12 -8.93 6.90 7.55
C ILE A 12 -7.95 6.01 8.29
N LEU A 13 -8.44 5.26 9.27
CA LEU A 13 -7.67 4.29 10.05
C LEU A 13 -8.17 2.90 9.72
N PHE A 14 -7.26 1.94 9.59
CA PHE A 14 -7.62 0.55 9.36
C PHE A 14 -6.54 -0.40 9.83
N ASP A 15 -6.96 -1.60 10.21
CA ASP A 15 -6.07 -2.69 10.58
C ASP A 15 -6.56 -4.03 10.01
N ARG A 16 -5.72 -5.04 10.17
CA ARG A 16 -5.96 -6.44 9.79
C ARG A 16 -7.29 -6.97 10.32
N THR A 17 -7.97 -7.81 9.54
CA THR A 17 -9.27 -8.41 9.91
C THR A 17 -9.12 -9.75 10.63
N ASP A 18 -7.97 -10.41 10.47
CA ASP A 18 -7.72 -11.78 10.91
C ASP A 18 -7.20 -11.87 12.37
N PHE A 19 -7.36 -10.83 13.20
CA PHE A 19 -6.90 -10.83 14.60
C PHE A 19 -8.04 -10.98 15.63
N GLY A 20 -9.28 -11.13 15.17
CA GLY A 20 -10.48 -11.22 16.01
C GLY A 20 -11.30 -9.94 16.00
N PRO A 21 -12.34 -9.84 16.85
CA PRO A 21 -13.29 -8.73 16.79
C PRO A 21 -12.65 -7.44 17.32
N SER A 22 -13.02 -6.30 16.73
CA SER A 22 -12.67 -4.98 17.26
C SER A 22 -13.66 -4.52 18.33
N ASN A 23 -13.37 -3.40 19.00
CA ASN A 23 -14.28 -2.77 19.98
C ASN A 23 -15.29 -1.82 19.33
N ILE A 24 -15.35 -1.77 17.99
CA ILE A 24 -16.18 -0.83 17.23
C ILE A 24 -17.19 -1.67 16.45
N PHE A 25 -18.48 -1.49 16.73
CA PHE A 25 -19.53 -2.26 16.06
C PHE A 25 -19.91 -1.63 14.72
N SER A 26 -20.18 -2.49 13.73
CA SER A 26 -20.73 -2.05 12.46
C SER A 26 -22.19 -1.56 12.63
N PRO A 27 -22.60 -0.50 11.93
CA PRO A 27 -23.96 0.02 12.03
C PRO A 27 -24.98 -0.99 11.48
N ASN A 28 -26.20 -0.95 12.01
CA ASN A 28 -27.38 -1.66 11.48
C ASN A 28 -27.21 -3.18 11.27
N ASN A 29 -26.41 -3.86 12.11
CA ASN A 29 -26.09 -5.29 11.97
C ASN A 29 -25.48 -5.65 10.60
N GLN A 30 -24.82 -4.70 9.93
CA GLN A 30 -24.06 -4.99 8.71
C GLN A 30 -22.76 -5.71 9.08
N CYS A 31 -22.84 -7.04 9.17
CA CYS A 31 -21.68 -7.88 9.44
C CYS A 31 -20.92 -8.14 8.13
N ARG A 32 -19.59 -8.05 8.21
CA ARG A 32 -18.66 -8.53 7.19
C ARG A 32 -18.80 -10.04 7.09
N ASN A 33 -19.06 -10.55 5.89
CA ASN A 33 -19.16 -11.98 5.62
C ASN A 33 -18.06 -12.35 4.63
N ASP A 34 -17.04 -13.05 5.12
CA ASP A 34 -15.88 -13.43 4.32
C ASP A 34 -15.48 -14.88 4.64
N PRO A 35 -15.75 -15.83 3.72
CA PRO A 35 -15.38 -17.21 3.91
C PRO A 35 -13.86 -17.45 3.90
N ASN A 36 -13.05 -16.47 3.48
CA ASN A 36 -11.60 -16.60 3.40
C ASN A 36 -10.88 -16.10 4.65
N ASP A 37 -11.49 -15.26 5.48
CA ASP A 37 -10.89 -14.73 6.72
C ASP A 37 -10.41 -15.84 7.65
N LEU A 38 -9.19 -15.76 8.18
CA LEU A 38 -8.63 -16.87 8.94
C LEU A 38 -9.19 -17.01 10.37
N THR A 39 -9.90 -16.00 10.88
CA THR A 39 -10.32 -15.91 12.29
C THR A 39 -11.84 -15.76 12.43
N LEU A 40 -12.45 -14.76 11.80
CA LEU A 40 -13.90 -14.50 11.88
C LEU A 40 -14.53 -14.48 10.48
N LYS A 41 -15.21 -15.58 10.12
CA LYS A 41 -15.93 -15.70 8.83
C LYS A 41 -17.14 -14.77 8.73
N VAL A 42 -17.75 -14.48 9.88
CA VAL A 42 -18.82 -13.50 10.05
C VAL A 42 -18.40 -12.60 11.19
N ASP A 43 -18.22 -11.31 10.90
CA ASP A 43 -17.75 -10.32 11.85
C ASP A 43 -18.65 -9.08 11.82
N CYS A 44 -19.22 -8.72 12.96
CA CYS A 44 -20.10 -7.55 13.10
C CYS A 44 -19.37 -6.34 13.71
N THR A 45 -18.05 -6.37 13.71
CA THR A 45 -17.17 -5.30 14.16
C THR A 45 -16.42 -4.67 12.98
N ALA A 46 -15.95 -3.45 13.17
CA ALA A 46 -15.30 -2.65 12.14
C ALA A 46 -13.78 -2.71 12.26
N HIS A 47 -13.12 -2.98 11.14
CA HIS A 47 -11.65 -2.99 10.99
C HIS A 47 -11.12 -1.77 10.25
N SER A 48 -12.02 -0.87 9.87
CA SER A 48 -11.70 0.46 9.37
C SER A 48 -12.64 1.48 10.01
N VAL A 49 -12.14 2.68 10.23
CA VAL A 49 -12.92 3.83 10.68
C VAL A 49 -12.48 5.07 9.94
N GLU A 50 -13.43 5.96 9.75
CA GLU A 50 -13.17 7.36 9.45
C GLU A 50 -13.23 8.16 10.75
N TYR A 51 -12.16 8.88 11.05
CA TYR A 51 -12.07 9.78 12.20
C TYR A 51 -12.18 11.23 11.74
N ASP A 52 -13.18 11.94 12.26
CA ASP A 52 -13.36 13.37 12.06
C ASP A 52 -12.59 14.14 13.13
N VAL A 53 -11.57 14.88 12.70
CA VAL A 53 -10.68 15.64 13.57
C VAL A 53 -11.40 16.81 14.24
N ALA A 54 -12.33 17.46 13.55
CA ALA A 54 -13.01 18.65 14.04
C ALA A 54 -14.04 18.31 15.12
N SER A 55 -14.80 17.23 14.91
CA SER A 55 -15.81 16.77 15.87
C SER A 55 -15.28 15.75 16.89
N ASN A 56 -14.05 15.27 16.72
CA ASN A 56 -13.45 14.20 17.50
C ASN A 56 -14.35 12.95 17.59
N SER A 57 -14.87 12.54 16.43
CA SER A 57 -15.82 11.43 16.32
C SER A 57 -15.31 10.37 15.33
N ILE A 58 -15.81 9.15 15.47
CA ILE A 58 -15.48 8.04 14.58
C ILE A 58 -16.75 7.52 13.89
N ARG A 59 -16.59 7.15 12.63
CA ARG A 59 -17.59 6.44 11.83
C ARG A 59 -17.01 5.11 11.38
N PRO A 60 -17.66 3.97 11.69
CA PRO A 60 -17.24 2.67 11.17
C PRO A 60 -17.27 2.63 9.64
N LEU A 61 -16.27 1.99 9.04
CA LEU A 61 -16.19 1.68 7.62
C LEU A 61 -16.09 0.16 7.43
N ASN A 62 -16.66 -0.35 6.34
CA ASN A 62 -16.62 -1.77 6.03
C ASN A 62 -15.48 -2.08 5.06
N VAL A 63 -14.39 -2.63 5.60
CA VAL A 63 -13.32 -3.24 4.81
C VAL A 63 -13.55 -4.75 4.77
N LEU A 64 -13.68 -5.31 3.57
CA LEU A 64 -14.03 -6.70 3.33
C LEU A 64 -12.80 -7.61 3.41
N THR A 65 -11.71 -7.29 2.72
CA THR A 65 -10.55 -8.20 2.60
C THR A 65 -9.35 -7.73 3.43
N ASP A 66 -8.49 -8.66 3.86
CA ASP A 66 -7.43 -8.35 4.84
C ASP A 66 -6.36 -7.37 4.31
N VAL A 67 -6.29 -6.20 4.95
CA VAL A 67 -5.37 -5.08 4.65
C VAL A 67 -4.00 -5.21 5.34
N TRP A 68 -3.73 -6.29 6.06
CA TRP A 68 -2.49 -6.45 6.82
C TRP A 68 -1.25 -6.34 5.94
N CYS A 69 -0.31 -5.45 6.34
CA CYS A 69 0.92 -5.12 5.61
C CYS A 69 0.71 -4.81 4.12
N SER A 70 -0.39 -4.14 3.84
CA SER A 70 -0.64 -3.54 2.55
C SER A 70 0.05 -2.19 2.41
N SER A 71 -0.24 -1.46 1.33
CA SER A 71 0.25 -0.11 1.10
C SER A 71 -0.70 0.68 0.22
N GLY A 72 -0.54 1.99 0.16
CA GLY A 72 -1.44 2.86 -0.59
C GLY A 72 -0.91 4.27 -0.71
N SER A 73 -1.67 5.11 -1.42
CA SER A 73 -1.37 6.53 -1.61
C SER A 73 -2.66 7.32 -1.81
N ALA A 74 -2.64 8.59 -1.40
CA ALA A 74 -3.68 9.54 -1.77
C ALA A 74 -3.56 9.88 -3.27
N MET A 75 -4.69 9.87 -3.96
CA MET A 75 -4.80 10.13 -5.38
C MET A 75 -5.07 11.63 -5.64
N PRO A 76 -4.81 12.14 -6.85
CA PRO A 76 -5.06 13.54 -7.19
C PRO A 76 -6.53 13.97 -7.05
N ASP A 77 -7.48 13.03 -7.11
CA ASP A 77 -8.92 13.29 -6.91
C ASP A 77 -9.32 13.29 -5.41
N GLY A 78 -8.36 13.17 -4.49
CA GLY A 78 -8.59 13.12 -3.05
C GLY A 78 -8.96 11.73 -2.51
N SER A 79 -9.15 10.74 -3.39
CA SER A 79 -9.40 9.37 -2.95
C SER A 79 -8.16 8.73 -2.34
N LEU A 80 -8.36 7.79 -1.42
CA LEU A 80 -7.31 6.90 -0.92
C LEU A 80 -7.38 5.60 -1.69
N MET A 81 -6.31 5.25 -2.40
CA MET A 81 -6.18 3.97 -3.07
C MET A 81 -5.12 3.13 -2.36
N GLN A 82 -5.56 1.98 -1.87
CA GLN A 82 -4.80 0.98 -1.13
C GLN A 82 -4.72 -0.30 -1.98
N THR A 83 -3.62 -1.04 -1.86
CA THR A 83 -3.34 -2.22 -2.66
C THR A 83 -2.68 -3.32 -1.84
N GLY A 84 -2.98 -4.57 -2.19
CA GLY A 84 -2.41 -5.74 -1.53
C GLY A 84 -2.91 -5.91 -0.10
N GLY A 85 -2.14 -6.66 0.68
CA GLY A 85 -2.59 -7.15 1.98
C GLY A 85 -2.22 -8.61 2.19
N PHE A 86 -2.88 -9.27 3.13
CA PHE A 86 -2.63 -10.65 3.48
C PHE A 86 -3.75 -11.56 2.97
N ASN A 87 -3.46 -12.85 2.80
CA ASN A 87 -4.45 -13.87 2.40
C ASN A 87 -5.25 -13.49 1.13
N ASP A 88 -6.55 -13.26 1.27
CA ASP A 88 -7.51 -12.86 0.23
C ASP A 88 -7.38 -11.38 -0.19
N GLY A 89 -6.67 -10.57 0.62
CA GLY A 89 -6.32 -9.20 0.27
C GLY A 89 -5.07 -9.06 -0.60
N ASP A 90 -4.29 -10.13 -0.81
CA ASP A 90 -2.93 -10.03 -1.36
C ASP A 90 -2.87 -9.51 -2.81
N ARG A 91 -3.98 -9.56 -3.55
CA ARG A 91 -4.09 -9.04 -4.92
C ARG A 91 -5.20 -8.02 -5.09
N ASN A 92 -5.71 -7.46 -3.98
CA ASN A 92 -6.85 -6.57 -4.01
C ASN A 92 -6.43 -5.12 -4.16
N VAL A 93 -7.33 -4.33 -4.73
CA VAL A 93 -7.28 -2.87 -4.67
C VAL A 93 -8.51 -2.38 -3.93
N ARG A 94 -8.32 -1.44 -3.00
CA ARG A 94 -9.39 -0.83 -2.21
C ARG A 94 -9.33 0.67 -2.40
N VAL A 95 -10.45 1.28 -2.74
CA VAL A 95 -10.55 2.72 -2.98
C VAL A 95 -11.56 3.30 -2.02
N TYR A 96 -11.13 4.25 -1.20
CA TYR A 96 -12.00 5.08 -0.39
C TYR A 96 -12.12 6.46 -1.05
N LYS A 97 -13.35 6.85 -1.39
CA LYS A 97 -13.65 8.18 -1.92
C LYS A 97 -14.42 8.97 -0.88
N PRO A 98 -13.84 10.04 -0.29
CA PRO A 98 -14.56 10.88 0.66
C PRO A 98 -15.84 11.46 0.05
N CYS A 99 -16.84 11.65 0.89
CA CYS A 99 -18.16 12.16 0.56
C CYS A 99 -18.63 13.15 1.63
N SER A 100 -19.62 13.98 1.32
CA SER A 100 -20.13 15.01 2.25
C SER A 100 -21.28 14.55 3.13
N ASP A 101 -21.91 13.42 2.81
CA ASP A 101 -23.14 12.93 3.45
C ASP A 101 -22.93 11.63 4.24
N ASP A 102 -21.67 11.27 4.52
CA ASP A 102 -21.25 10.08 5.26
C ASP A 102 -21.72 8.74 4.65
N SER A 103 -22.15 8.74 3.38
CA SER A 103 -22.61 7.54 2.66
C SER A 103 -21.48 6.70 2.01
N CYS A 104 -20.26 7.23 1.99
CA CYS A 104 -19.10 6.62 1.37
C CYS A 104 -18.49 5.53 2.25
N ASP A 105 -18.04 4.48 1.57
CA ASP A 105 -17.33 3.34 2.15
C ASP A 105 -16.26 2.85 1.17
N TRP A 106 -15.51 1.84 1.57
CA TRP A 106 -14.52 1.19 0.72
C TRP A 106 -15.17 0.52 -0.50
N GLN A 107 -14.57 0.74 -1.66
CA GLN A 107 -14.83 -0.03 -2.87
C GLN A 107 -13.68 -0.99 -3.10
N GLU A 108 -13.94 -2.29 -3.09
CA GLU A 108 -12.92 -3.32 -3.24
C GLU A 108 -13.01 -4.01 -4.60
N PHE A 109 -11.84 -4.22 -5.19
CA PHE A 109 -11.66 -4.88 -6.48
C PHE A 109 -10.79 -6.11 -6.26
N ASP A 110 -11.43 -7.28 -6.29
CA ASP A 110 -10.78 -8.58 -6.11
C ASP A 110 -9.91 -8.95 -7.32
N VAL A 111 -8.77 -9.59 -7.06
CA VAL A 111 -7.76 -10.01 -8.05
C VAL A 111 -7.38 -8.89 -9.03
N ALA A 112 -7.39 -7.65 -8.55
CA ALA A 112 -7.08 -6.46 -9.34
C ALA A 112 -5.59 -6.35 -9.68
N LEU A 113 -4.68 -6.96 -8.89
CA LEU A 113 -3.23 -6.97 -9.10
C LEU A 113 -2.75 -8.27 -9.76
N ARG A 114 -1.65 -8.20 -10.52
CA ARG A 114 -1.02 -9.37 -11.17
C ARG A 114 -0.21 -10.20 -10.19
N GLN A 115 0.50 -9.54 -9.27
CA GLN A 115 1.30 -10.21 -8.24
C GLN A 115 0.71 -9.96 -6.86
N LYS A 116 1.03 -10.86 -5.92
CA LYS A 116 0.71 -10.67 -4.51
C LYS A 116 1.52 -9.50 -3.95
N ARG A 117 0.89 -8.50 -3.35
CA ARG A 117 1.53 -7.28 -2.84
C ARG A 117 1.42 -7.16 -1.33
N TRP A 118 2.02 -8.12 -0.62
CA TRP A 118 2.21 -8.05 0.83
C TRP A 118 3.57 -7.45 1.15
N TYR A 119 3.66 -6.39 1.97
CA TYR A 119 4.88 -5.59 2.21
C TYR A 119 5.45 -4.85 0.98
N ALA A 120 4.58 -4.44 0.05
CA ALA A 120 4.97 -3.64 -1.13
C ALA A 120 4.93 -2.14 -0.83
N THR A 121 5.47 -1.30 -1.71
CA THR A 121 5.36 0.17 -1.62
C THR A 121 4.56 0.73 -2.80
N ASN A 122 3.64 1.67 -2.51
CA ASN A 122 2.93 2.44 -3.52
C ASN A 122 3.55 3.83 -3.67
N HIS A 123 3.57 4.35 -4.89
CA HIS A 123 3.88 5.75 -5.14
C HIS A 123 3.00 6.30 -6.27
N ILE A 124 2.47 7.51 -6.09
CA ILE A 124 1.70 8.20 -7.12
C ILE A 124 2.62 8.66 -8.27
N LEU A 125 2.16 8.55 -9.51
CA LEU A 125 2.88 8.98 -10.71
C LEU A 125 2.24 10.22 -11.35
N PRO A 126 2.97 10.97 -12.19
CA PRO A 126 2.44 12.15 -12.89
C PRO A 126 1.22 11.87 -13.78
N ASP A 127 1.06 10.64 -14.27
CA ASP A 127 -0.09 10.25 -15.09
C ASP A 127 -1.34 9.87 -14.28
N GLY A 128 -1.29 10.04 -12.95
CA GLY A 128 -2.39 9.78 -12.04
C GLY A 128 -2.57 8.30 -11.68
N ARG A 129 -1.70 7.39 -12.14
CA ARG A 129 -1.64 6.00 -11.67
C ARG A 129 -0.71 5.87 -10.47
N GLN A 130 -0.81 4.76 -9.77
CA GLN A 130 0.19 4.32 -8.80
C GLN A 130 1.13 3.28 -9.42
N ILE A 131 2.41 3.36 -9.07
CA ILE A 131 3.33 2.22 -9.18
C ILE A 131 3.32 1.45 -7.86
N ILE A 132 3.22 0.13 -7.93
CA ILE A 132 3.34 -0.78 -6.79
C ILE A 132 4.64 -1.57 -6.94
N VAL A 133 5.59 -1.35 -6.02
CA VAL A 133 6.95 -1.88 -6.09
C VAL A 133 7.17 -2.93 -5.02
N GLY A 134 7.61 -4.12 -5.43
CA GLY A 134 8.04 -5.18 -4.53
C GLY A 134 6.88 -5.89 -3.82
N GLY A 135 7.17 -6.34 -2.60
CA GLY A 135 6.36 -7.27 -1.83
C GLY A 135 7.15 -8.54 -1.49
N ARG A 136 6.70 -9.29 -0.49
CA ARG A 136 7.37 -10.51 -0.02
C ARG A 136 7.48 -11.53 -1.15
N GLY A 137 8.71 -11.86 -1.51
CA GLY A 137 9.01 -12.77 -2.64
C GLY A 137 8.69 -12.20 -4.02
N GLN A 138 8.39 -10.89 -4.13
CA GLN A 138 8.10 -10.22 -5.41
C GLN A 138 9.23 -9.29 -5.80
N PHE A 139 9.97 -9.65 -6.84
CA PHE A 139 11.07 -8.83 -7.39
C PHE A 139 10.62 -8.07 -8.64
N SER A 140 9.45 -7.43 -8.54
CA SER A 140 8.77 -6.80 -9.67
C SER A 140 8.02 -5.53 -9.25
N TYR A 141 7.59 -4.75 -10.23
CA TYR A 141 6.61 -3.68 -10.05
C TYR A 141 5.45 -3.83 -11.02
N GLU A 142 4.32 -3.21 -10.73
CA GLU A 142 3.18 -3.08 -11.64
C GLU A 142 2.47 -1.74 -11.43
N PHE A 143 1.49 -1.42 -12.29
CA PHE A 143 0.75 -0.16 -12.23
C PHE A 143 -0.73 -0.41 -11.98
N TYR A 144 -1.36 0.53 -11.27
CA TYR A 144 -2.82 0.58 -11.12
C TYR A 144 -3.32 2.03 -11.10
N PRO A 145 -4.45 2.37 -11.75
CA PRO A 145 -5.27 1.53 -12.64
C PRO A 145 -4.48 1.03 -13.87
N LYS A 146 -4.83 -0.16 -14.35
CA LYS A 146 -4.16 -0.79 -15.49
C LYS A 146 -4.60 -0.15 -16.81
N LYS A 147 -3.65 0.14 -17.70
CA LYS A 147 -3.90 0.43 -19.11
C LYS A 147 -4.30 -0.86 -19.83
N ALA A 148 -5.44 -0.82 -20.52
CA ALA A 148 -5.99 -1.97 -21.23
C ALA A 148 -4.95 -2.58 -22.20
N GLY A 149 -4.71 -3.87 -22.07
CA GLY A 149 -3.80 -4.63 -22.95
C GLY A 149 -2.30 -4.35 -22.76
N ALA A 150 -1.89 -3.41 -21.90
CA ALA A 150 -0.49 -2.98 -21.78
C ALA A 150 0.16 -3.35 -20.44
N ASP A 151 -0.55 -3.15 -19.33
CA ASP A 151 0.08 -3.26 -18.01
C ASP A 151 0.15 -4.71 -17.51
N GLN A 152 1.38 -5.17 -17.28
CA GLN A 152 1.72 -6.45 -16.66
C GLN A 152 2.54 -6.21 -15.38
N SER A 153 3.07 -7.30 -14.81
CA SER A 153 4.13 -7.21 -13.82
C SER A 153 5.48 -7.15 -14.53
N TYR A 154 6.31 -6.18 -14.18
CA TYR A 154 7.62 -5.93 -14.77
C TYR A 154 8.73 -6.31 -13.79
N ASN A 155 9.73 -7.05 -14.25
CA ASN A 155 10.84 -7.45 -13.40
C ASN A 155 11.67 -6.23 -12.98
N LEU A 156 12.07 -6.21 -11.70
CA LEU A 156 13.00 -5.24 -11.15
C LEU A 156 14.13 -5.99 -10.43
N PRO A 157 15.18 -6.41 -11.17
CA PRO A 157 16.28 -7.20 -10.61
C PRO A 157 16.94 -6.59 -9.38
N PHE A 158 16.90 -5.25 -9.25
CA PHE A 158 17.39 -4.53 -8.07
C PHE A 158 16.82 -5.06 -6.75
N LEU A 159 15.54 -5.44 -6.70
CA LEU A 159 14.92 -6.00 -5.49
C LEU A 159 15.48 -7.39 -5.16
N SER A 160 15.82 -8.21 -6.16
CA SER A 160 16.48 -9.49 -5.90
C SER A 160 17.93 -9.29 -5.44
N GLN A 161 18.64 -8.31 -6.03
CA GLN A 161 20.04 -7.99 -5.68
C GLN A 161 20.21 -7.36 -4.29
N THR A 162 19.13 -6.89 -3.68
CA THR A 162 19.11 -6.28 -2.35
C THR A 162 18.43 -7.17 -1.31
N ASN A 163 17.97 -8.36 -1.70
CA ASN A 163 17.35 -9.32 -0.81
C ASN A 163 18.39 -10.31 -0.30
N ASP A 164 18.64 -10.30 1.02
CA ASP A 164 19.47 -11.33 1.62
C ASP A 164 18.64 -12.60 1.90
N PRO A 165 19.06 -13.78 1.39
CA PRO A 165 18.27 -14.99 1.47
C PRO A 165 17.86 -15.33 2.90
N ARG A 166 16.55 -15.50 3.10
CA ARG A 166 15.89 -15.85 4.39
C ARG A 166 15.89 -14.74 5.45
N ILE A 167 16.31 -13.51 5.11
CA ILE A 167 16.34 -12.37 6.06
C ILE A 167 15.15 -11.42 5.83
N GLU A 168 14.70 -11.25 4.57
CA GLU A 168 13.59 -10.35 4.19
C GLU A 168 13.84 -8.86 4.50
N ASN A 169 15.08 -8.38 4.34
CA ASN A 169 15.54 -7.05 4.75
C ASN A 169 15.43 -5.94 3.69
N ASN A 170 14.53 -6.11 2.72
CA ASN A 170 14.34 -5.17 1.62
C ASN A 170 12.86 -4.95 1.27
N LEU A 171 11.98 -5.22 2.24
CA LEU A 171 10.55 -4.98 2.17
C LEU A 171 10.23 -3.50 2.41
N TYR A 172 9.07 -3.04 1.94
CA TYR A 172 8.73 -1.61 1.90
C TYR A 172 9.88 -0.74 1.35
N PRO A 173 10.34 -0.99 0.10
CA PRO A 173 11.40 -0.17 -0.49
C PRO A 173 10.98 1.30 -0.49
N PHE A 174 11.91 2.22 -0.22
CA PHE A 174 11.61 3.64 -0.30
C PHE A 174 11.59 4.05 -1.76
N VAL A 175 10.45 4.52 -2.23
CA VAL A 175 10.22 4.96 -3.60
C VAL A 175 9.89 6.44 -3.54
N PHE A 176 10.63 7.26 -4.29
CA PHE A 176 10.36 8.68 -4.41
C PHE A 176 10.45 9.11 -5.86
N LEU A 177 9.46 9.87 -6.32
CA LEU A 177 9.51 10.50 -7.64
C LEU A 177 10.48 11.69 -7.60
N ASN A 178 11.48 11.66 -8.47
CA ASN A 178 12.44 12.72 -8.65
C ASN A 178 11.94 13.76 -9.67
N THR A 179 12.50 14.97 -9.63
CA THR A 179 12.08 16.10 -10.48
C THR A 179 12.31 15.87 -11.99
N ASP A 180 13.22 14.96 -12.35
CA ASP A 180 13.45 14.54 -13.74
C ASP A 180 12.44 13.49 -14.23
N GLY A 181 11.47 13.11 -13.39
CA GLY A 181 10.45 12.12 -13.70
C GLY A 181 10.87 10.68 -13.46
N ASN A 182 12.12 10.41 -13.03
CA ASN A 182 12.57 9.07 -12.65
C ASN A 182 12.26 8.76 -11.19
N LEU A 183 12.30 7.49 -10.79
CA LEU A 183 12.12 7.08 -9.41
C LEU A 183 13.47 6.85 -8.72
N PHE A 184 13.68 7.50 -7.59
CA PHE A 184 14.67 7.03 -6.62
C PHE A 184 14.08 5.82 -5.89
N ILE A 185 14.74 4.67 -5.97
CA ILE A 185 14.34 3.46 -5.27
C ILE A 185 15.48 3.03 -4.36
N PHE A 186 15.20 2.93 -3.07
CA PHE A 186 16.12 2.43 -2.04
C PHE A 186 15.58 1.16 -1.41
N ALA A 187 16.42 0.14 -1.30
CA ALA A 187 16.08 -1.13 -0.67
C ALA A 187 17.31 -1.72 0.04
N ASN A 188 17.12 -2.24 1.24
CA ASN A 188 18.20 -2.72 2.12
C ASN A 188 19.19 -1.59 2.45
N ASN A 189 20.33 -1.52 1.77
CA ASN A 189 21.37 -0.50 1.98
C ASN A 189 21.83 0.18 0.67
N ARG A 190 21.10 -0.03 -0.42
CA ARG A 190 21.45 0.44 -1.78
C ARG A 190 20.32 1.25 -2.38
N ALA A 191 20.65 2.10 -3.35
CA ALA A 191 19.67 2.84 -4.13
C ALA A 191 20.01 2.90 -5.62
N ILE A 192 18.97 3.11 -6.42
CA ILE A 192 19.03 3.36 -7.86
C ILE A 192 18.17 4.57 -8.23
N LEU A 193 18.51 5.21 -9.36
CA LEU A 193 17.61 6.05 -10.12
C LEU A 193 17.04 5.22 -11.27
N PHE A 194 15.73 5.09 -11.32
CA PHE A 194 15.03 4.14 -12.18
C PHE A 194 14.06 4.85 -13.12
N ASP A 195 14.28 4.68 -14.42
CA ASP A 195 13.30 5.02 -15.45
C ASP A 195 12.28 3.88 -15.52
N TYR A 196 11.16 4.07 -14.84
CA TYR A 196 10.07 3.08 -14.78
C TYR A 196 9.25 3.01 -16.06
N THR A 197 9.41 3.97 -16.99
CA THR A 197 8.70 3.94 -18.28
C THR A 197 9.39 2.97 -19.23
N ASN A 198 10.73 3.01 -19.25
CA ASN A 198 11.54 2.14 -20.10
C ASN A 198 12.06 0.89 -19.37
N GLY A 199 11.93 0.82 -18.04
CA GLY A 199 12.41 -0.28 -17.22
C GLY A 199 13.93 -0.31 -17.07
N VAL A 200 14.59 0.86 -17.07
CA VAL A 200 16.06 0.97 -17.10
C VAL A 200 16.59 1.65 -15.83
N VAL A 201 17.67 1.11 -15.28
CA VAL A 201 18.43 1.77 -14.22
C VAL A 201 19.31 2.85 -14.84
N VAL A 202 18.98 4.12 -14.56
CA VAL A 202 19.71 5.30 -15.07
C VAL A 202 20.98 5.53 -14.25
N ARG A 203 20.95 5.25 -12.95
CA ARG A 203 22.08 5.47 -12.04
C ARG A 203 22.05 4.48 -10.88
N ASN A 204 23.22 4.00 -10.48
CA ASN A 204 23.42 3.35 -9.18
C ASN A 204 24.02 4.37 -8.21
N TYR A 205 23.48 4.44 -6.99
CA TYR A 205 24.03 5.27 -5.93
C TYR A 205 25.04 4.48 -5.09
N PRO A 206 25.98 5.16 -4.40
CA PRO A 206 26.86 4.48 -3.44
C PRO A 206 26.06 3.73 -2.37
N THR A 207 26.53 2.53 -2.03
CA THR A 207 25.98 1.75 -0.91
C THR A 207 26.19 2.49 0.40
N ILE A 208 25.18 2.48 1.28
CA ILE A 208 25.34 3.01 2.65
C ILE A 208 26.41 2.19 3.39
N PRO A 209 27.46 2.83 3.94
CA PRO A 209 28.49 2.12 4.70
C PRO A 209 27.93 1.36 5.91
N GLY A 210 28.65 0.33 6.34
CA GLY A 210 28.28 -0.50 7.50
C GLY A 210 27.50 -1.77 7.13
N GLY A 211 26.86 -1.80 5.96
CA GLY A 211 26.20 -3.01 5.46
C GLY A 211 24.83 -3.29 6.06
N ASP A 212 24.39 -2.51 7.04
CA ASP A 212 23.10 -2.72 7.70
C ASP A 212 21.91 -2.33 6.81
N PRO A 213 20.84 -3.13 6.81
CA PRO A 213 19.58 -2.75 6.17
C PRO A 213 18.94 -1.52 6.83
N ARG A 214 18.28 -0.71 6.01
CA ARG A 214 17.50 0.47 6.41
C ARG A 214 16.04 0.40 5.94
N SER A 215 15.66 -0.68 5.26
CA SER A 215 14.28 -1.03 4.90
C SER A 215 13.71 -2.06 5.87
N TYR A 216 12.40 -2.25 5.87
CA TYR A 216 11.74 -3.22 6.75
C TYR A 216 12.38 -4.62 6.63
N PRO A 217 12.53 -5.37 7.76
CA PRO A 217 12.05 -5.08 9.11
C PRO A 217 12.94 -4.14 9.92
N SER A 218 14.03 -3.62 9.35
CA SER A 218 14.77 -2.55 10.00
C SER A 218 13.94 -1.28 9.95
N SER A 219 13.58 -0.74 11.12
CA SER A 219 12.67 0.40 11.30
C SER A 219 13.29 1.74 10.82
N GLY A 220 13.55 1.86 9.53
CA GLY A 220 13.93 3.11 8.89
C GLY A 220 12.71 3.86 8.39
N SER A 221 12.68 5.17 8.60
CA SER A 221 11.80 6.09 7.87
C SER A 221 12.64 6.90 6.89
N ALA A 222 12.05 7.28 5.76
CA ALA A 222 12.69 8.14 4.79
C ALA A 222 11.75 9.28 4.42
N VAL A 223 12.34 10.46 4.22
CA VAL A 223 11.65 11.64 3.71
C VAL A 223 12.55 12.30 2.68
N LEU A 224 11.98 12.72 1.56
CA LEU A 224 12.67 13.56 0.60
C LEU A 224 12.58 15.01 1.10
N LEU A 225 13.73 15.62 1.40
CA LEU A 225 13.79 17.03 1.77
C LEU A 225 13.77 17.91 0.52
N PRO A 226 13.16 19.11 0.57
CA PRO A 226 13.25 20.08 -0.51
C PRO A 226 14.71 20.37 -0.84
N THR A 227 15.01 20.44 -2.13
CA THR A 227 16.29 20.92 -2.67
C THR A 227 16.20 22.37 -3.08
#